data_AF-A0A7W0LWQ7-F1
#
_entry.id   AF-A0A7W0LWQ7-F1
#
_cell.length_a   1.000
_cell.length_b   1.000
_cell.length_c   1.000
_cell.angle_alpha   90.00
_cell.angle_beta   90.00
_cell.angle_gamma   90.00
#
_symmetry.space_group_name_H-M   'P 1'
#
loop_
_entity.id
_entity.type
_entity.pdbx_description
1 polymer ?
#
loop_
_entity_poly.entity_id
_entity_poly.type
_entity_poly.pdbx_seq_one_letter_code
_entity_poly.pdbx_strand_id
1 'polypeptide(L)'
;VLLHAYPAYPAQIHGEARTPEARIHRERRELGVDHALVGGVLARRWGLPNSLATAIERHHSDDAEGQAAMVRLADMLAHYGHDQAVDRNALLQAARALAMTPAGLRELMYSLPYAGNGKRHVDPCPLSTRELDVLKRLALGKVYKQIAHDLELSTSTVRTHLHNTYAKLGASDRAQAVLIATDRGWL
;
A
#
# COMPACT_ATOMS: atom_id res chain seq x y z
N VAL A 1 -1.66 9.63 13.13
CA VAL A 1 -1.98 10.15 14.48
C VAL A 1 -1.10 9.53 15.55
N LEU A 2 -1.09 8.21 15.75
CA LEU A 2 -0.19 7.57 16.72
C LEU A 2 1.29 7.88 16.50
N LEU A 3 1.76 7.89 15.24
CA LEU A 3 3.13 8.31 14.88
C LEU A 3 3.51 9.72 15.32
N HIS A 4 2.54 10.65 15.38
CA HIS A 4 2.78 12.03 15.78
C HIS A 4 2.60 12.23 17.29
N ALA A 5 1.69 11.48 17.91
CA ALA A 5 1.43 11.54 19.35
C ALA A 5 2.50 10.82 20.16
N TYR A 6 3.12 9.78 19.61
CA TYR A 6 4.11 8.94 20.28
C TYR A 6 5.36 8.77 19.40
N PRO A 7 6.44 9.52 19.65
CA PRO A 7 7.68 9.46 18.86
C PRO A 7 8.33 8.07 18.81
N ALA A 8 8.02 7.22 19.79
CA ALA A 8 8.48 5.84 19.94
C ALA A 8 7.70 4.82 19.06
N TYR A 9 6.58 5.24 18.48
CA TYR A 9 5.71 4.39 17.67
C TYR A 9 6.19 4.37 16.20
N PRO A 10 6.14 3.22 15.50
CA PRO A 10 5.70 1.92 15.97
C PRO A 10 6.83 1.08 16.60
N ALA A 11 8.09 1.42 16.35
CA ALA A 11 9.23 0.53 16.57
C ALA A 11 9.41 0.08 18.03
N GLN A 12 9.35 0.99 19.01
CA GLN A 12 9.51 0.61 20.42
C GLN A 12 8.25 -0.04 21.01
N ILE A 13 7.07 0.41 20.57
CA ILE A 13 5.78 -0.12 21.05
C ILE A 13 5.57 -1.55 20.54
N HIS A 14 5.76 -1.79 19.25
CA HIS A 14 5.68 -3.13 18.66
C HIS A 14 6.85 -4.01 19.13
N GLY A 15 8.07 -3.46 19.22
CA GLY A 15 9.30 -4.16 19.55
C GLY A 15 9.43 -5.49 18.82
N GLU A 16 9.51 -6.62 19.54
CA GLU A 16 9.68 -7.96 18.95
C GLU A 16 8.39 -8.62 18.41
N ALA A 17 7.24 -7.92 18.45
CA ALA A 17 5.99 -8.48 17.97
C ALA A 17 6.04 -8.83 16.47
N ARG A 18 5.99 -10.13 16.17
CA ARG A 18 6.11 -10.65 14.80
C ARG A 18 4.80 -10.80 14.05
N THR A 19 3.67 -10.82 14.77
CA THR A 19 2.33 -10.96 14.18
C THR A 19 1.47 -9.72 14.44
N PRO A 20 0.45 -9.46 13.60
CA PRO A 20 -0.51 -8.38 13.83
C PRO A 20 -1.13 -8.42 15.23
N GLU A 21 -1.54 -9.61 15.68
CA GLU A 21 -2.18 -9.84 16.98
C GLU A 21 -1.26 -9.45 18.13
N ALA A 22 0.02 -9.83 18.04
CA ALA A 22 1.01 -9.46 19.04
C ALA A 22 1.26 -7.94 19.09
N ARG A 23 1.23 -7.25 17.93
CA ARG A 23 1.38 -5.80 17.85
C ARG A 23 0.19 -5.08 18.50
N ILE A 24 -1.03 -5.52 18.23
CA ILE A 24 -2.25 -4.96 18.84
C ILE A 24 -2.23 -5.15 20.35
N HIS A 25 -1.87 -6.34 20.82
CA HIS A 25 -1.79 -6.61 22.25
C HIS A 25 -0.78 -5.67 22.92
N ARG A 26 0.37 -5.43 22.28
CA ARG A 26 1.38 -4.46 22.75
C ARG A 26 0.86 -3.03 22.76
N GLU A 27 0.22 -2.58 21.69
CA GLU A 27 -0.40 -1.24 21.64
C GLU A 27 -1.37 -1.02 22.80
N ARG A 28 -2.29 -1.97 23.03
CA ARG A 28 -3.25 -1.89 24.15
C ARG A 28 -2.56 -1.85 25.51
N ARG A 29 -1.48 -2.62 25.70
CA ARG A 29 -0.74 -2.63 26.99
C ARG A 29 0.06 -1.36 27.22
N GLU A 30 0.76 -0.86 26.21
CA GLU A 30 1.69 0.27 26.36
C GLU A 30 0.98 1.63 26.23
N LEU A 31 -0.05 1.73 25.38
CA LEU A 31 -0.73 2.99 25.05
C LEU A 31 -2.15 3.08 25.63
N GLY A 32 -2.70 1.98 26.15
CA GLY A 32 -4.10 1.90 26.58
C GLY A 32 -5.13 1.90 25.44
N VAL A 33 -4.67 2.03 24.19
CA VAL A 33 -5.47 2.05 22.96
C VAL A 33 -4.71 1.36 21.83
N ASP A 34 -5.41 0.88 20.82
CA ASP A 34 -4.81 0.38 19.58
C ASP A 34 -5.08 1.32 18.39
N HIS A 35 -4.37 1.08 17.30
CA HIS A 35 -4.51 1.87 16.07
C HIS A 35 -5.92 1.79 15.45
N ALA A 36 -6.65 0.68 15.64
CA ALA A 36 -7.99 0.49 15.11
C ALA A 36 -9.00 1.40 15.83
N LEU A 37 -8.94 1.44 17.16
CA LEU A 37 -9.77 2.31 17.99
C LEU A 37 -9.56 3.78 17.64
N VAL A 38 -8.30 4.20 17.52
CA VAL A 38 -7.95 5.56 17.10
C VAL A 38 -8.48 5.84 15.69
N GLY A 39 -8.36 4.88 14.77
CA GLY A 39 -8.91 4.97 13.42
C GLY A 39 -10.42 5.20 13.39
N GLY A 40 -11.18 4.45 14.20
CA GLY A 40 -12.63 4.59 14.30
C GLY A 40 -13.08 5.96 14.82
N VAL A 41 -12.40 6.48 15.85
CA VAL A 41 -12.66 7.83 16.38
C VAL A 41 -12.42 8.91 15.32
N LEU A 42 -11.32 8.79 14.55
CA LEU A 42 -11.01 9.73 13.47
C LEU A 42 -12.01 9.64 12.33
N ALA A 43 -12.42 8.42 11.94
CA ALA A 43 -13.42 8.21 10.90
C ALA A 43 -14.73 8.92 11.23
N ARG A 44 -15.22 8.82 12.48
CA ARG A 44 -16.40 9.58 12.94
C ARG A 44 -16.17 11.08 12.90
N ARG A 45 -15.00 11.55 13.34
CA ARG A 45 -14.66 12.98 13.33
C ARG A 45 -14.64 13.56 11.92
N TRP A 46 -14.28 12.78 10.91
CA TRP A 46 -14.31 13.16 9.50
C TRP A 46 -15.69 13.06 8.85
N GLY A 47 -16.72 12.64 9.60
CA GLY A 47 -18.08 12.51 9.08
C GLY A 47 -18.29 11.27 8.20
N LEU A 48 -17.43 10.25 8.32
CA LEU A 48 -17.64 8.98 7.61
C LEU A 48 -18.85 8.22 8.21
N PRO A 49 -19.51 7.35 7.41
CA PRO A 49 -20.63 6.55 7.90
C PRO A 49 -20.30 5.77 9.17
N ASN A 50 -21.23 5.72 10.12
CA ASN A 50 -21.04 5.02 11.40
C ASN A 50 -20.73 3.53 11.22
N SER A 51 -21.30 2.89 10.20
CA SER A 51 -21.00 1.50 9.86
C SER A 51 -19.51 1.31 9.52
N LEU A 52 -18.95 2.20 8.69
CA LEU A 52 -17.54 2.18 8.31
C LEU A 52 -16.64 2.48 9.51
N ALA A 53 -16.97 3.51 10.31
CA ALA A 53 -16.18 3.83 11.49
C ALA A 53 -16.18 2.69 12.52
N THR A 54 -17.32 2.01 12.69
CA THR A 54 -17.45 0.83 13.57
C THR A 54 -16.67 -0.35 13.03
N ALA A 55 -16.69 -0.58 11.71
CA ALA A 55 -15.90 -1.63 11.08
C ALA A 55 -14.39 -1.40 11.29
N ILE A 56 -13.91 -0.16 11.13
CA ILE A 56 -12.51 0.22 11.40
C ILE A 56 -12.20 0.06 12.89
N GLU A 57 -13.09 0.46 13.80
CA GLU A 57 -12.83 0.36 15.24
C GLU A 57 -12.74 -1.09 15.74
N ARG A 58 -13.67 -1.94 15.27
CA ARG A 58 -13.89 -3.28 15.84
C ARG A 58 -13.24 -4.41 15.07
N HIS A 59 -12.49 -4.14 14.00
CA HIS A 59 -11.90 -5.23 13.21
C HIS A 59 -10.90 -6.09 13.98
N HIS A 60 -10.32 -5.62 15.09
CA HIS A 60 -9.46 -6.45 15.95
C HIS A 60 -10.20 -7.18 17.07
N SER A 61 -11.52 -7.06 17.16
CA SER A 61 -12.28 -7.78 18.16
C SER A 61 -12.41 -9.27 17.81
N ASP A 62 -12.36 -10.14 18.81
CA ASP A 62 -12.50 -11.60 18.63
C ASP A 62 -13.92 -11.99 18.16
N ASP A 63 -14.90 -11.12 18.43
CA ASP A 63 -16.30 -11.19 18.02
C ASP A 63 -16.61 -10.35 16.77
N ALA A 64 -15.59 -9.96 15.99
CA ALA A 64 -15.81 -9.18 14.78
C ALA A 64 -16.66 -9.94 13.75
N GLU A 65 -17.72 -9.30 13.27
CA GLU A 65 -18.66 -9.84 12.28
C GLU A 65 -18.84 -8.86 11.10
N GLY A 66 -19.43 -9.34 10.01
CA GLY A 66 -19.81 -8.52 8.85
C GLY A 66 -18.65 -7.69 8.28
N GLN A 67 -18.81 -6.37 8.21
CA GLN A 67 -17.79 -5.47 7.68
C GLN A 67 -16.51 -5.45 8.54
N ALA A 68 -16.62 -5.60 9.86
CA ALA A 68 -15.45 -5.65 10.74
C ALA A 68 -14.63 -6.93 10.49
N ALA A 69 -15.30 -8.08 10.34
CA ALA A 69 -14.65 -9.34 9.98
C ALA A 69 -13.98 -9.28 8.60
N MET A 70 -14.59 -8.57 7.65
CA MET A 70 -14.01 -8.36 6.32
C MET A 70 -12.72 -7.55 6.37
N VAL A 71 -12.72 -6.44 7.12
CA VAL A 71 -11.51 -5.63 7.33
C VAL A 71 -10.44 -6.44 8.07
N ARG A 72 -10.82 -7.23 9.09
CA ARG A 72 -9.90 -8.10 9.83
C ARG A 72 -9.22 -9.10 8.90
N LEU A 73 -10.00 -9.85 8.12
CA LEU A 73 -9.44 -10.84 7.20
C LEU A 73 -8.53 -10.18 6.15
N ALA A 74 -8.94 -9.04 5.58
CA ALA A 74 -8.15 -8.31 4.60
C ALA A 74 -6.81 -7.83 5.20
N ASP A 75 -6.82 -7.31 6.43
CA ASP A 75 -5.61 -6.88 7.13
C ASP A 75 -4.65 -8.05 7.35
N MET A 76 -5.16 -9.20 7.83
CA MET A 76 -4.35 -10.40 8.04
C MET A 76 -3.76 -10.95 6.72
N LEU A 77 -4.55 -10.95 5.65
CA LEU A 77 -4.09 -11.38 4.33
C LEU A 77 -3.06 -10.41 3.73
N ALA A 78 -3.19 -9.11 3.98
CA ALA A 78 -2.19 -8.13 3.58
C ALA A 78 -0.85 -8.40 4.28
N HIS A 79 -0.86 -8.69 5.58
CA HIS A 79 0.33 -9.07 6.33
C HIS A 79 0.96 -10.37 5.80
N TYR A 80 0.13 -11.39 5.55
CA TYR A 80 0.56 -12.65 4.94
C TYR A 80 1.22 -12.42 3.58
N GLY A 81 0.62 -11.58 2.72
CA GLY A 81 1.16 -11.26 1.40
C GLY A 81 2.53 -10.57 1.45
N HIS A 82 2.86 -9.87 2.54
CA HIS A 82 4.16 -9.21 2.76
C HIS A 82 5.18 -10.09 3.52
N ASP A 83 5.01 -11.42 3.47
CA ASP A 83 5.85 -12.39 4.19
C ASP A 83 5.92 -12.15 5.72
N GLN A 84 4.93 -11.47 6.29
CA GLN A 84 4.84 -11.28 7.73
C GLN A 84 4.14 -12.47 8.38
N ALA A 85 4.58 -12.83 9.59
CA ALA A 85 3.94 -13.90 10.32
C ALA A 85 2.51 -13.50 10.71
N VAL A 86 1.55 -14.40 10.48
CA VAL A 86 0.14 -14.22 10.83
C VAL A 86 -0.27 -15.43 11.67
N ASP A 87 -1.07 -15.21 12.72
CA ASP A 87 -1.60 -16.33 13.50
C ASP A 87 -2.62 -17.12 12.66
N ARG A 88 -2.29 -18.38 12.40
CA ARG A 88 -3.12 -19.30 11.59
C ARG A 88 -4.50 -19.54 12.19
N ASN A 89 -4.62 -19.64 13.51
CA ASN A 89 -5.90 -19.88 14.17
C ASN A 89 -6.78 -18.63 14.07
N ALA A 90 -6.20 -17.46 14.30
CA ALA A 90 -6.89 -16.18 14.14
C ALA A 90 -7.35 -15.95 12.68
N LEU A 91 -6.54 -16.37 11.70
CA LEU A 91 -6.87 -16.27 10.26
C LEU A 91 -8.07 -17.15 9.90
N LEU A 92 -8.06 -18.40 10.38
CA LEU A 92 -9.18 -19.33 10.20
C LEU A 92 -10.45 -18.84 10.88
N GLN A 93 -10.35 -18.21 12.06
CA GLN A 93 -11.49 -17.63 12.76
C GLN A 93 -12.06 -16.44 11.98
N ALA A 94 -11.23 -15.54 11.46
CA ALA A 94 -11.66 -14.42 10.62
C ALA A 94 -12.41 -14.91 9.37
N ALA A 95 -11.87 -15.93 8.70
CA ALA A 95 -12.50 -16.53 7.53
C ALA A 95 -13.86 -17.15 7.86
N ARG A 96 -13.97 -17.85 9.00
CA ARG A 96 -15.24 -18.45 9.45
C ARG A 96 -16.32 -17.42 9.75
N ALA A 97 -15.96 -16.26 10.31
CA ALA A 97 -16.89 -15.16 10.56
C ALA A 97 -17.53 -14.61 9.27
N LEU A 98 -16.92 -14.87 8.11
CA LEU A 98 -17.43 -14.54 6.78
C LEU A 98 -18.03 -15.74 6.04
N ALA A 99 -18.31 -16.84 6.76
CA ALA A 99 -18.76 -18.11 6.20
C ALA A 99 -17.83 -18.69 5.11
N MET A 100 -16.55 -18.30 5.10
CA MET A 100 -15.57 -18.79 4.14
C MET A 100 -15.02 -20.15 4.57
N THR A 101 -14.99 -21.12 3.65
CA THR A 101 -14.43 -22.44 3.92
C THR A 101 -12.90 -22.39 3.96
N PRO A 102 -12.22 -23.34 4.63
CA PRO A 102 -10.76 -23.45 4.58
C PRO A 102 -10.21 -23.68 3.16
N ALA A 103 -11.02 -24.21 2.24
CA ALA A 103 -10.66 -24.32 0.83
C ALA A 103 -10.70 -22.94 0.15
N GLY A 104 -11.77 -22.18 0.34
CA GLY A 104 -11.90 -20.82 -0.20
C GLY A 104 -10.84 -19.87 0.37
N LEU A 105 -10.50 -19.98 1.66
CA LEU A 105 -9.40 -19.23 2.25
C LEU A 105 -8.07 -19.54 1.56
N ARG A 106 -7.77 -20.82 1.33
CA ARG A 106 -6.53 -21.23 0.64
C ARG A 106 -6.50 -20.69 -0.78
N GLU A 107 -7.58 -20.83 -1.53
CA GLU A 107 -7.69 -20.30 -2.89
C GLU A 107 -7.44 -18.79 -2.92
N LEU A 108 -8.05 -18.04 -1.99
CA LEU A 108 -7.78 -16.63 -1.82
C LEU A 108 -6.31 -16.34 -1.48
N MET A 109 -5.72 -17.08 -0.55
CA MET A 109 -4.30 -16.93 -0.19
C MET A 109 -3.36 -17.22 -1.38
N TYR A 110 -3.73 -18.13 -2.28
CA TYR A 110 -2.97 -18.43 -3.50
C TYR A 110 -3.18 -17.39 -4.61
N SER A 111 -4.34 -16.73 -4.66
CA SER A 111 -4.66 -15.71 -5.67
C SER A 111 -4.18 -14.31 -5.29
N LEU A 112 -3.84 -14.08 -4.02
CA LEU A 112 -3.23 -12.83 -3.59
C LEU A 112 -1.92 -12.62 -4.37
N PRO A 113 -1.73 -11.45 -5.00
CA PRO A 113 -0.43 -11.10 -5.53
C PRO A 113 0.55 -11.16 -4.37
N TYR A 114 1.54 -12.05 -4.46
CA TYR A 114 2.60 -12.16 -3.47
C TYR A 114 3.25 -10.77 -3.39
N ALA A 115 2.88 -9.98 -2.38
CA ALA A 115 3.51 -8.70 -2.06
C ALA A 115 4.81 -8.97 -1.29
N GLY A 116 5.49 -10.06 -1.65
CA GLY A 116 6.76 -10.44 -1.08
C GLY A 116 7.67 -9.24 -1.21
N ASN A 117 8.51 -9.08 -0.20
CA ASN A 117 9.47 -8.00 -0.01
C ASN A 117 10.59 -7.98 -1.09
N GLY A 118 10.32 -8.48 -2.29
CA GLY A 118 11.11 -8.25 -3.47
C GLY A 118 11.03 -6.78 -3.82
N LYS A 119 12.19 -6.17 -4.05
CA LYS A 119 12.35 -5.07 -5.01
C LYS A 119 11.23 -5.21 -6.04
N ARG A 120 10.36 -4.19 -6.21
CA ARG A 120 9.38 -4.11 -7.32
C ARG A 120 10.01 -4.86 -8.47
N HIS A 121 9.37 -5.91 -9.00
CA HIS A 121 9.92 -6.61 -10.16
C HIS A 121 9.96 -5.53 -11.25
N VAL A 122 11.11 -4.87 -11.36
CA VAL A 122 11.33 -3.80 -12.30
C VAL A 122 11.42 -4.56 -13.59
N ASP A 123 10.31 -4.66 -14.31
CA ASP A 123 10.35 -5.13 -15.69
C ASP A 123 11.50 -4.40 -16.36
N PRO A 124 12.37 -5.09 -17.12
CA PRO A 124 13.54 -4.47 -17.71
C PRO A 124 13.12 -3.21 -18.44
N CYS A 125 13.57 -2.06 -17.93
CA CYS A 125 13.08 -0.78 -18.40
C CYS A 125 13.50 -0.62 -19.86
N PRO A 126 12.55 -0.49 -20.81
CA PRO A 126 12.89 -0.34 -22.23
C PRO A 126 13.43 1.06 -22.55
N LEU A 127 13.37 1.97 -21.56
CA LEU A 127 13.83 3.35 -21.68
C LEU A 127 15.33 3.43 -21.39
N SER A 128 16.01 4.24 -22.20
CA SER A 128 17.37 4.68 -21.90
C SER A 128 17.36 5.57 -20.65
N THR A 129 18.53 5.72 -20.02
CA THR A 129 18.70 6.61 -18.85
C THR A 129 18.20 8.03 -19.13
N ARG A 130 18.48 8.57 -20.33
CA ARG A 130 18.04 9.92 -20.73
C ARG A 130 16.53 10.03 -20.91
N GLU A 131 15.89 9.02 -21.50
CA GLU A 131 14.43 8.97 -21.62
C GLU A 131 13.77 8.91 -20.24
N LEU A 132 14.31 8.10 -19.33
CA LEU A 132 13.80 8.00 -17.95
C LEU A 132 13.98 9.30 -17.17
N ASP A 133 15.12 9.98 -17.30
CA ASP A 133 15.39 11.26 -16.62
C ASP A 133 14.46 12.38 -17.08
N VAL A 134 14.13 12.39 -18.37
CA VAL A 134 13.14 13.30 -18.96
C VAL A 134 11.74 12.96 -18.43
N LEU A 135 11.36 11.68 -18.40
CA LEU A 135 10.06 11.23 -17.89
C LEU A 135 9.87 11.54 -16.40
N LYS A 136 10.92 11.37 -15.57
CA LYS A 136 10.91 11.74 -14.14
C LYS A 136 10.59 13.22 -13.92
N ARG A 137 11.26 14.11 -14.66
CA ARG A 137 11.01 15.55 -14.56
C ARG A 137 9.62 15.92 -15.09
N LEU A 138 9.14 15.21 -16.11
CA LEU A 138 7.77 15.34 -16.60
C LEU A 138 6.75 14.90 -15.54
N ALA A 139 6.99 13.81 -14.80
CA ALA A 139 6.13 13.36 -13.70
C ALA A 139 6.05 14.40 -12.56
N LEU A 140 7.14 15.12 -12.30
CA LEU A 140 7.22 16.21 -11.31
C LEU A 140 6.51 17.51 -11.73
N GLY A 141 5.75 17.53 -12.82
CA GLY A 141 5.03 18.74 -13.23
C GLY A 141 5.80 19.68 -14.15
N LYS A 142 7.11 19.45 -14.41
CA LYS A 142 7.96 20.43 -15.11
C LYS A 142 7.57 20.62 -16.57
N VAL A 143 7.70 21.85 -17.06
CA VAL A 143 7.49 22.18 -18.48
C VAL A 143 8.76 21.90 -19.31
N TYR A 144 8.63 21.69 -20.61
CA TYR A 144 9.76 21.25 -21.47
C TYR A 144 10.99 22.16 -21.41
N LYS A 145 10.81 23.48 -21.25
CA LYS A 145 11.91 24.43 -21.06
C LYS A 145 12.69 24.19 -19.76
N GLN A 146 11.99 23.89 -18.66
CA GLN A 146 12.61 23.56 -17.37
C GLN A 146 13.34 22.22 -17.45
N ILE A 147 12.73 21.21 -18.08
CA ILE A 147 13.37 19.91 -18.28
C ILE A 147 14.66 20.04 -19.10
N ALA A 148 14.61 20.83 -20.17
CA ALA A 148 15.75 21.12 -21.03
C ALA A 148 16.88 21.79 -20.25
N HIS A 149 16.57 22.81 -19.44
CA HIS A 149 17.52 23.47 -18.56
C HIS A 149 18.13 22.50 -17.53
N ASP A 150 17.30 21.72 -16.83
CA ASP A 150 17.73 20.81 -15.75
C ASP A 150 18.55 19.60 -16.22
N LEU A 151 18.58 19.35 -17.54
CA LEU A 151 19.31 18.25 -18.16
C LEU A 151 20.40 18.73 -19.13
N GLU A 152 20.59 20.04 -19.26
CA GLU A 152 21.49 20.66 -20.24
C GLU A 152 21.22 20.19 -21.69
N LEU A 153 19.93 20.11 -22.05
CA LEU A 153 19.45 19.70 -23.36
C LEU A 153 18.73 20.85 -24.08
N SER A 154 18.58 20.72 -25.40
CA SER A 154 17.65 21.59 -26.13
C SER A 154 16.20 21.14 -25.89
N THR A 155 15.24 22.07 -25.98
CA THR A 155 13.81 21.71 -25.93
C THR A 155 13.40 20.76 -27.05
N SER A 156 14.10 20.79 -28.19
CA SER A 156 13.88 19.86 -29.30
C SER A 156 14.29 18.44 -28.89
N THR A 157 15.44 18.29 -28.25
CA THR A 157 15.96 17.01 -27.75
C THR A 157 15.03 16.41 -26.70
N VAL A 158 14.48 17.22 -25.79
CA VAL A 158 13.47 16.77 -24.82
C VAL A 158 12.23 16.21 -25.51
N ARG A 159 11.72 16.89 -26.56
CA ARG A 159 10.58 16.38 -27.35
C ARG A 159 10.89 15.05 -28.01
N THR A 160 12.10 14.91 -28.58
CA THR A 160 12.54 13.64 -29.19
C THR A 160 12.58 12.50 -28.17
N HIS A 161 13.15 12.74 -26.97
CA HIS A 161 13.15 11.73 -25.92
C HIS A 161 11.73 11.35 -25.47
N LEU A 162 10.82 12.31 -25.32
CA LEU A 162 9.43 12.03 -24.96
C LEU A 162 8.70 11.25 -26.06
N HIS A 163 8.91 11.59 -27.33
CA HIS A 163 8.32 10.86 -28.45
C HIS A 163 8.76 9.39 -28.45
N ASN A 164 10.06 9.14 -28.31
CA ASN A 164 10.59 7.77 -28.22
C ASN A 164 10.10 7.04 -26.97
N THR A 165 10.00 7.74 -25.84
CA THR A 165 9.42 7.20 -24.60
C THR A 165 7.99 6.75 -24.84
N TYR A 166 7.13 7.61 -25.40
CA TYR A 166 5.73 7.28 -25.66
C TYR A 166 5.58 6.10 -26.61
N ALA A 167 6.38 6.05 -27.69
CA ALA A 167 6.41 4.92 -28.60
C ALA A 167 6.81 3.61 -27.91
N LYS A 168 7.86 3.62 -27.08
CA LYS A 168 8.31 2.45 -26.32
C LYS A 168 7.32 1.99 -25.25
N LEU A 169 6.57 2.92 -24.66
CA LEU A 169 5.59 2.61 -23.62
C LEU A 169 4.21 2.28 -24.18
N GLY A 170 3.95 2.53 -25.46
CA GLY A 170 2.61 2.46 -26.03
C GLY A 170 1.67 3.52 -25.45
N ALA A 171 2.21 4.64 -24.98
CA ALA A 171 1.46 5.73 -24.37
C ALA A 171 1.02 6.75 -25.43
N SER A 172 -0.24 7.18 -25.38
CA SER A 172 -0.81 8.22 -26.24
C SER A 172 -0.56 9.63 -25.69
N ASP A 173 -0.37 9.76 -24.36
CA ASP A 173 -0.14 11.04 -23.71
C ASP A 173 0.76 10.96 -22.47
N ARG A 174 1.04 12.13 -21.89
CA ARG A 174 1.87 12.30 -20.69
C ARG A 174 1.32 11.53 -19.49
N ALA A 175 0.01 11.58 -19.25
CA ALA A 175 -0.58 10.97 -18.07
C ALA A 175 -0.46 9.44 -18.16
N GLN A 176 -0.75 8.88 -19.33
CA GLN A 176 -0.61 7.46 -19.59
C GLN A 176 0.84 6.99 -19.48
N ALA A 177 1.80 7.76 -20.00
CA ALA A 177 3.22 7.42 -19.90
C ALA A 177 3.73 7.38 -18.44
N VAL A 178 3.30 8.36 -17.62
CA VAL A 178 3.67 8.42 -16.19
C VAL A 178 3.01 7.28 -15.42
N LEU A 179 1.74 6.99 -15.70
CA LEU A 179 1.01 5.90 -15.07
C LEU A 179 1.68 4.55 -15.35
N ILE A 180 1.93 4.23 -16.63
CA ILE A 180 2.60 2.99 -17.04
C ILE A 180 3.96 2.83 -16.36
N ALA A 181 4.75 3.91 -16.29
CA ALA A 181 6.06 3.87 -15.66
C ALA A 181 6.01 3.74 -14.13
N THR A 182 4.97 4.27 -13.49
CA THR A 182 4.74 4.13 -12.04
C THR A 182 4.30 2.70 -11.70
N ASP A 183 3.34 2.15 -12.45
CA ASP A 183 2.81 0.81 -12.26
C ASP A 183 3.89 -0.27 -12.45
N ARG A 184 4.80 -0.07 -13.41
CA ARG A 184 5.96 -0.94 -13.66
C ARG A 184 7.17 -0.66 -12.75
N GLY A 185 7.07 0.32 -11.86
CA GLY A 185 8.10 0.61 -10.87
C GLY A 185 9.36 1.32 -11.40
N TRP A 186 9.30 1.97 -12.57
CA TRP A 186 10.41 2.75 -13.13
C TRP A 186 10.50 4.17 -12.54
N LEU A 187 9.39 4.68 -11.98
CA LEU A 187 9.27 5.95 -11.28
C LEU A 187 9.09 5.77 -9.76
#